data_AF-A0A7C6K2I4-F1
#
_entry.id   AF-A0A7C6K2I4-F1
#
_cell.length_a   1.000
_cell.length_b   1.000
_cell.length_c   1.000
_cell.angle_alpha   90.00
_cell.angle_beta   90.00
_cell.angle_gamma   90.00
#
_symmetry.space_group_name_H-M   'P 1'
#
loop_
_entity.id
_entity.type
_entity.pdbx_description
1 polymer ?
#
loop_
_entity_poly.entity_id
_entity_poly.type
_entity_poly.pdbx_seq_one_letter_code
_entity_poly.pdbx_strand_id
1 'polypeptide(L)'
;MDLMAAVERKNGDYYLDDDVWQSICSVERGKVSNKMRFEIFERDGYRCKKCGSRDNLEIDHIIPISKGGKSTYDNLQTLCHNCNYNKGSDTIYY
;
A
#
# COMPACT_ATOMS: atom_id res chain seq x y z
N MET A 1 -14.93 -24.60 -7.70
CA MET A 1 -15.39 -23.70 -6.61
C MET A 1 -16.26 -22.65 -7.28
N ASP A 2 -17.47 -22.40 -6.78
CA ASP A 2 -18.33 -21.37 -7.36
C ASP A 2 -17.73 -19.98 -7.08
N LEU A 3 -17.41 -19.24 -8.14
CA LEU A 3 -16.80 -17.92 -8.05
C LEU A 3 -17.68 -16.97 -7.23
N MET A 4 -19.01 -17.06 -7.37
CA MET A 4 -19.96 -16.19 -6.65
C MET A 4 -19.88 -16.43 -5.15
N ALA A 5 -19.84 -17.70 -4.73
CA ALA A 5 -19.68 -18.05 -3.33
C ALA A 5 -18.32 -17.60 -2.74
N ALA A 6 -17.26 -17.50 -3.55
CA ALA A 6 -15.95 -17.04 -3.09
C ALA A 6 -15.91 -15.53 -2.81
N VAL A 7 -16.53 -14.69 -3.67
CA VAL A 7 -16.58 -13.23 -3.48
C VAL A 7 -17.56 -12.77 -2.39
N GLU A 8 -18.54 -13.58 -2.03
CA GLU A 8 -19.51 -13.27 -0.98
C GLU A 8 -18.99 -13.55 0.44
N ARG A 9 -17.97 -14.42 0.59
CA ARG A 9 -17.40 -14.77 1.90
C ARG A 9 -16.43 -13.70 2.41
N LYS A 10 -16.92 -12.85 3.31
CA LYS A 10 -16.17 -11.74 3.91
C LYS A 10 -16.10 -11.82 5.43
N ASN A 11 -15.03 -11.26 5.99
CA ASN A 11 -14.93 -10.90 7.40
C ASN A 11 -14.53 -9.42 7.50
N GLY A 12 -15.52 -8.53 7.69
CA GLY A 12 -15.33 -7.09 7.53
C GLY A 12 -14.92 -6.74 6.10
N ASP A 13 -13.82 -6.00 5.94
CA ASP A 13 -13.27 -5.60 4.64
C ASP A 13 -12.45 -6.71 3.94
N TYR A 14 -12.18 -7.82 4.63
CA TYR A 14 -11.36 -8.92 4.11
C TYR A 14 -12.20 -9.99 3.42
N TYR A 15 -11.68 -10.51 2.32
CA TYR A 15 -12.22 -11.67 1.63
C TYR A 15 -11.55 -12.93 2.18
N LEU A 16 -12.35 -13.94 2.54
CA LEU A 16 -11.84 -15.17 3.15
C LEU A 16 -11.17 -16.11 2.15
N ASP A 17 -11.42 -15.87 0.86
CA ASP A 17 -10.75 -16.57 -0.23
C ASP A 17 -9.45 -15.85 -0.59
N ASP A 18 -8.31 -16.54 -0.47
CA ASP A 18 -6.99 -15.93 -0.66
C ASP A 18 -6.78 -15.46 -2.10
N ASP A 19 -7.19 -16.24 -3.11
CA ASP A 19 -7.04 -15.86 -4.51
C ASP A 19 -7.82 -14.58 -4.84
N VAL A 20 -9.05 -14.48 -4.32
CA VAL A 20 -9.84 -13.25 -4.40
C VAL A 20 -9.13 -12.09 -3.69
N TRP A 21 -8.63 -12.32 -2.47
CA TRP A 21 -7.97 -11.28 -1.69
C TRP A 21 -6.68 -10.76 -2.33
N GLN A 22 -5.82 -11.65 -2.83
CA GLN A 22 -4.58 -11.28 -3.53
C GLN A 22 -4.89 -10.51 -4.81
N SER A 23 -5.94 -10.91 -5.54
CA SER A 23 -6.39 -10.20 -6.75
C SER A 23 -6.81 -8.76 -6.42
N ILE A 24 -7.59 -8.57 -5.35
CA ILE A 24 -8.00 -7.23 -4.88
C ILE A 24 -6.79 -6.41 -4.43
N CYS A 25 -5.87 -7.01 -3.68
CA CYS A 25 -4.64 -6.34 -3.27
C CYS A 25 -3.81 -5.85 -4.46
N SER A 26 -3.72 -6.66 -5.52
CA SER A 26 -3.04 -6.31 -6.77
C SER A 26 -3.70 -5.11 -7.45
N VAL A 27 -5.03 -5.12 -7.58
CA VAL A 27 -5.81 -4.01 -8.15
C VAL A 27 -5.61 -2.73 -7.32
N GLU A 28 -5.68 -2.82 -5.99
CA GLU A 28 -5.49 -1.67 -5.11
C GLU A 28 -4.09 -1.05 -5.26
N ARG A 29 -3.05 -1.88 -5.42
CA ARG A 29 -1.67 -1.41 -5.67
C ARG A 29 -1.57 -0.65 -7.01
N GLY A 30 -2.31 -1.10 -8.02
CA GLY A 30 -2.36 -0.46 -9.33
C GLY A 30 -3.03 0.92 -9.37
N LYS A 31 -3.76 1.31 -8.30
CA LYS A 31 -4.43 2.63 -8.24
C LYS A 31 -3.48 3.80 -8.01
N VAL A 32 -2.24 3.56 -7.56
CA VAL A 32 -1.24 4.62 -7.38
C VAL A 32 -0.73 5.07 -8.76
N SER A 33 -1.35 6.11 -9.30
CA SER A 33 -0.92 6.72 -10.57
C SER A 33 0.46 7.39 -10.44
N ASN A 34 1.15 7.57 -11.58
CA ASN A 34 2.41 8.33 -11.60
C ASN A 34 2.23 9.77 -11.08
N LYS A 35 1.09 10.41 -11.40
CA LYS A 35 0.76 11.74 -10.87
C LYS A 35 0.74 11.73 -9.34
N MET A 36 -0.02 10.81 -8.75
CA MET A 36 -0.11 10.68 -7.29
C MET A 36 1.25 10.34 -6.67
N ARG A 37 2.04 9.47 -7.30
CA ARG A 37 3.41 9.16 -6.86
C ARG A 37 4.27 10.42 -6.76
N PHE A 38 4.28 11.26 -7.79
CA PHE A 38 5.04 12.51 -7.77
C PHE A 38 4.52 13.51 -6.74
N GLU A 39 3.20 13.64 -6.58
CA GLU A 39 2.59 14.51 -5.55
C GLU A 39 3.01 14.09 -4.14
N ILE A 40 3.07 12.78 -3.86
CA ILE A 40 3.51 12.26 -2.55
C ILE A 40 5.02 12.47 -2.35
N PHE A 41 5.83 12.23 -3.38
CA PHE A 41 7.27 12.52 -3.31
C PHE A 41 7.55 14.00 -3.07
N GLU A 42 6.82 14.90 -3.75
CA GLU A 42 6.94 16.34 -3.56
C GLU A 42 6.52 16.76 -2.15
N ARG A 43 5.36 16.28 -1.67
CA ARG A 43 4.88 16.50 -0.30
C ARG A 43 5.92 16.12 0.75
N ASP A 44 6.58 14.99 0.53
CA ASP A 44 7.58 14.43 1.46
C ASP A 44 9.00 14.98 1.19
N GLY A 45 9.15 15.97 0.31
CA GLY A 45 10.41 16.66 0.04
C GLY A 45 11.45 15.81 -0.70
N TYR A 46 10.99 14.82 -1.48
CA TYR A 46 11.80 13.82 -2.18
C TYR A 46 12.77 13.11 -1.23
N ARG A 47 12.28 12.73 -0.05
CA ARG A 47 13.06 12.08 1.00
C ARG A 47 12.25 10.98 1.67
N CYS A 48 12.94 9.93 2.08
CA CYS A 48 12.39 8.91 2.97
C CYS A 48 11.93 9.57 4.27
N LYS A 49 10.64 9.39 4.62
CA LYS A 49 10.03 9.92 5.85
C LYS A 49 10.69 9.40 7.12
N LYS A 50 11.20 8.17 7.10
CA LYS A 50 11.88 7.55 8.24
C LYS A 50 13.32 8.03 8.45
N CYS A 51 14.15 7.99 7.40
CA CYS A 51 15.61 8.17 7.53
C CYS A 51 16.19 9.38 6.76
N GLY A 52 15.38 10.09 5.97
CA GLY A 52 15.80 11.26 5.21
C GLY A 52 16.59 10.98 3.93
N SER A 53 16.88 9.72 3.60
CA SER A 53 17.55 9.31 2.35
C SER A 53 16.81 9.84 1.11
N ARG A 54 17.56 10.15 0.05
CA ARG A 54 17.04 10.54 -1.27
C ARG A 54 17.13 9.41 -2.31
N ASP A 55 17.74 8.29 -1.94
CA ASP A 55 18.03 7.20 -2.86
C ASP A 55 16.95 6.11 -2.78
N ASN A 56 16.64 5.51 -3.94
CA ASN A 56 15.72 4.37 -4.07
C ASN A 56 14.37 4.60 -3.35
N LEU A 57 13.73 5.72 -3.65
CA LEU A 57 12.44 6.09 -3.06
C LEU A 57 11.29 5.28 -3.67
N GLU A 58 10.41 4.82 -2.80
CA GLU A 58 9.22 4.05 -3.10
C GLU A 58 8.01 4.69 -2.42
N ILE A 59 6.84 4.40 -2.98
CA ILE A 59 5.57 4.73 -2.33
C ILE A 59 5.22 3.55 -1.42
N ASP A 60 5.07 3.85 -0.13
CA ASP A 60 4.63 2.92 0.90
C ASP A 60 3.21 3.28 1.37
N HIS A 61 2.44 2.27 1.75
CA HIS A 61 1.13 2.44 2.37
C HIS A 61 1.26 2.38 3.89
N ILE A 62 0.86 3.44 4.59
CA ILE A 62 0.88 3.56 6.05
C ILE A 62 0.11 2.38 6.66
N ILE A 63 -1.14 2.19 6.25
CA ILE A 63 -1.89 0.95 6.43
C ILE A 63 -1.62 0.07 5.20
N PRO A 64 -0.95 -1.08 5.33
CA PRO A 64 -0.63 -1.94 4.19
C PRO A 64 -1.88 -2.45 3.49
N ILE A 65 -1.79 -2.64 2.17
CA ILE A 65 -2.88 -3.20 1.36
C ILE A 65 -3.32 -4.57 1.86
N SER A 66 -2.37 -5.42 2.32
CA SER A 66 -2.67 -6.74 2.90
C SER A 66 -3.52 -6.67 4.16
N LYS A 67 -3.56 -5.50 4.82
CA LYS A 67 -4.41 -5.17 5.97
C LYS A 67 -5.61 -4.30 5.56
N GLY A 68 -5.96 -4.22 4.29
CA GLY A 68 -7.13 -3.48 3.78
C GLY A 68 -6.87 -1.99 3.51
N GLY A 69 -5.62 -1.53 3.62
CA GLY A 69 -5.26 -0.14 3.33
C GLY A 69 -5.53 0.26 1.88
N LYS A 70 -5.96 1.50 1.69
CA LYS A 70 -6.33 2.07 0.39
C LYS A 70 -5.22 2.92 -0.20
N SER A 71 -5.13 2.97 -1.52
CA SER A 71 -4.23 3.85 -2.28
C SER A 71 -4.79 5.28 -2.33
N THR A 72 -4.78 5.95 -1.19
CA THR A 72 -5.29 7.32 -1.01
C THR A 72 -4.16 8.23 -0.56
N TYR A 73 -4.23 9.52 -0.90
CA TYR A 73 -3.15 10.48 -0.60
C TYR A 73 -2.70 10.44 0.88
N ASP A 74 -3.65 10.34 1.81
CA ASP A 74 -3.39 10.33 3.25
C ASP A 74 -2.82 9.01 3.78
N ASN A 75 -3.00 7.91 3.05
CA ASN A 75 -2.46 6.60 3.42
C ASN A 75 -1.13 6.28 2.74
N LEU A 76 -0.61 7.18 1.90
CA LEU A 76 0.67 6.99 1.20
C LEU A 76 1.76 7.83 1.85
N GLN A 77 2.98 7.29 1.88
CA GLN A 77 4.20 7.98 2.34
C GLN A 77 5.40 7.57 1.49
N THR A 78 6.42 8.41 1.47
CA THR A 78 7.69 8.14 0.79
C THR A 78 8.65 7.42 1.73
N LEU A 79 9.10 6.21 1.37
CA LEU A 79 10.17 5.51 2.06
C LEU A 79 11.27 5.11 1.07
N CYS A 80 12.52 5.06 1.52
CA CYS A 80 13.54 4.37 0.73
C CYS A 80 13.32 2.85 0.82
N HIS A 81 13.78 2.11 -0.18
CA HIS A 81 13.65 0.66 -0.26
C HIS A 81 13.97 -0.08 1.05
N ASN A 82 15.09 0.25 1.71
CA ASN A 82 15.48 -0.38 2.98
C ASN A 82 14.49 -0.08 4.11
N CYS A 83 14.01 1.16 4.22
CA CYS A 83 13.04 1.52 5.26
C CYS A 83 11.67 0.88 4.99
N ASN A 84 11.27 0.82 3.73
CA ASN A 84 10.04 0.18 3.30
C ASN A 84 10.07 -1.34 3.59
N TYR A 85 11.14 -2.02 3.17
CA TYR A 85 11.36 -3.44 3.45
C TYR A 85 11.32 -3.74 4.96
N ASN A 86 11.99 -2.93 5.77
CA ASN A 86 12.00 -3.10 7.23
C ASN A 86 10.64 -2.82 7.90
N LYS A 87 9.79 -1.96 7.32
CA LYS A 87 8.42 -1.77 7.80
C LYS A 87 7.54 -2.98 7.50
N GLY A 88 7.75 -3.62 6.34
CA GLY A 88 7.00 -4.80 5.93
C GLY A 88 5.48 -4.54 5.92
N SER A 89 4.74 -5.38 6.63
CA SER A 89 3.27 -5.29 6.74
C SER A 89 2.79 -4.61 8.04
N ASP A 90 3.64 -3.83 8.71
CA ASP A 90 3.24 -3.05 9.87
C ASP A 90 2.53 -1.76 9.49
N THR A 91 1.63 -1.32 10.37
CA THR A 91 0.89 -0.06 10.22
C THR A 91 1.66 1.05 10.94
N ILE A 92 2.47 1.80 10.21
CA ILE A 92 3.37 2.83 10.76
C ILE A 92 3.36 4.06 9.87
N TYR A 93 3.16 5.23 10.48
CA TYR A 93 3.33 6.54 9.87
C TYR A 93 4.67 7.14 10.30
N TYR A 94 5.51 7.52 9.33
CA TYR A 94 6.79 8.20 9.55
C TYR A 94 6.75 9.68 9.15
#